data_AF-D6SBG2-F1
#
_entry.id   AF-D6SBG2-F1
#
_cell.length_a   1.000
_cell.length_b   1.000
_cell.length_c   1.000
_cell.angle_alpha   90.00
_cell.angle_beta   90.00
_cell.angle_gamma   90.00
#
_symmetry.space_group_name_H-M   'P 1'
#
loop_
_entity.id
_entity.type
_entity.pdbx_description
1 polymer ?
#
loop_
_entity_poly.entity_id
_entity_poly.type
_entity_poly.pdbx_seq_one_letter_code
_entity_poly.pdbx_strand_id
1 'polypeptide(L)'
;MEGIKNEKDCMYEFSLIIKHKVDLGKYDECLELIYKKMAEFPHDPVPHNLLGILMEIKGNHLLAMKHLRAAWALDPSYTPASINLDNMGSNGSRKLYVFS
;
A
#
# COMPACT_ATOMS: atom_id res chain seq x y z
N MET A 1 5.77 -15.84 -27.41
CA MET A 1 4.52 -15.54 -26.70
C MET A 1 4.89 -15.28 -25.26
N GLU A 2 5.12 -14.00 -24.94
CA GLU A 2 5.43 -13.58 -23.56
C GLU A 2 4.19 -13.86 -22.71
N GLY A 3 4.30 -14.87 -21.86
CA GLY A 3 3.23 -15.32 -20.99
C GLY A 3 2.75 -14.17 -20.13
N ILE A 4 1.43 -14.03 -20.06
CA ILE A 4 0.71 -13.10 -19.19
C ILE A 4 1.35 -13.13 -17.81
N LYS A 5 2.13 -12.11 -17.44
CA LYS A 5 2.50 -11.89 -16.04
C LYS A 5 1.19 -11.78 -15.29
N ASN A 6 0.93 -12.71 -14.38
CA ASN A 6 -0.26 -12.71 -13.54
C ASN A 6 -0.35 -11.34 -12.86
N GLU A 7 -1.51 -10.68 -12.91
CA GLU A 7 -1.71 -9.35 -12.32
C GLU A 7 -1.31 -9.34 -10.83
N LYS A 8 -1.50 -10.47 -10.14
CA LYS A 8 -1.03 -10.69 -8.77
C LYS A 8 0.50 -10.61 -8.63
N ASP A 9 1.23 -11.18 -9.58
CA ASP A 9 2.70 -11.09 -9.61
C ASP A 9 3.12 -9.63 -9.88
N CYS A 10 2.38 -8.90 -10.72
CA CYS A 10 2.65 -7.48 -10.97
C CYS A 10 2.49 -6.62 -9.72
N MET A 11 1.42 -6.81 -8.94
CA MET A 11 1.18 -6.03 -7.72
C MET A 11 2.11 -6.41 -6.57
N TYR A 12 2.47 -7.69 -6.46
CA TYR A 12 3.47 -8.15 -5.51
C TYR A 12 4.83 -7.47 -5.78
N GLU A 13 5.32 -7.54 -7.03
CA GLU A 13 6.57 -6.88 -7.44
C GLU A 13 6.51 -5.36 -7.22
N PHE A 14 5.37 -4.74 -7.53
CA PHE A 14 5.18 -3.32 -7.27
C PHE A 14 5.31 -2.97 -5.78
N SER A 15 4.73 -3.80 -4.90
CA SER A 15 4.83 -3.62 -3.44
C SER A 15 6.27 -3.70 -2.94
N LEU A 16 7.07 -4.62 -3.50
CA LEU A 16 8.50 -4.73 -3.20
C LEU A 16 9.29 -3.48 -3.61
N ILE A 17 9.00 -2.91 -4.79
CA ILE A 17 9.62 -1.67 -5.28
C ILE A 17 9.30 -0.52 -4.33
N ILE A 18 8.05 -0.37 -3.91
CA ILE A 18 7.64 0.69 -2.98
C ILE A 18 8.31 0.50 -1.63
N LYS A 19 8.34 -0.73 -1.10
CA LYS A 19 9.05 -1.03 0.16
C LYS A 19 10.52 -0.61 0.08
N HIS A 20 11.22 -1.00 -0.99
CA HIS A 20 12.63 -0.64 -1.16
C HIS A 20 12.85 0.88 -1.22
N LYS A 21 11.99 1.61 -1.94
CA LYS A 21 12.08 3.08 -2.02
C LYS A 21 11.77 3.76 -0.69
N VAL A 22 10.82 3.23 0.09
CA VAL A 22 10.56 3.67 1.47
C VAL A 22 11.80 3.47 2.34
N ASP A 23 12.44 2.29 2.25
CA ASP A 23 13.67 1.98 3.00
C ASP A 23 14.83 2.94 2.63
N LEU A 24 14.83 3.46 1.39
CA LEU A 24 15.77 4.49 0.91
C LEU A 24 15.35 5.94 1.22
N GLY A 25 14.19 6.17 1.85
CA GLY A 25 13.68 7.51 2.13
C GLY A 25 13.13 8.27 0.90
N LYS A 26 12.91 7.59 -0.23
CA LYS A 26 12.47 8.17 -1.50
C LYS A 26 10.95 8.35 -1.57
N TYR A 27 10.39 9.10 -0.61
CA TYR A 27 8.95 9.17 -0.41
C TYR A 27 8.17 9.83 -1.55
N ASP A 28 8.75 10.83 -2.22
CA ASP A 28 8.07 11.52 -3.32
C ASP A 28 8.03 10.64 -4.59
N GLU A 29 9.11 9.87 -4.86
CA GLU A 29 9.09 8.85 -5.92
C GLU A 29 8.04 7.77 -5.63
N CYS A 30 7.90 7.33 -4.38
CA CYS A 30 6.84 6.39 -4.00
C CYS A 30 5.46 6.95 -4.31
N LEU A 31 5.24 8.23 -3.98
CA LEU A 31 3.95 8.88 -4.17
C LEU A 31 3.55 8.93 -5.65
N GLU A 32 4.48 9.35 -6.52
CA GLU A 32 4.28 9.38 -7.97
C GLU A 32 3.95 7.99 -8.54
N LEU A 33 4.73 6.98 -8.14
CA LEU A 33 4.53 5.60 -8.60
C LEU A 33 3.19 5.03 -8.13
N ILE A 34 2.83 5.28 -6.87
CA ILE A 34 1.56 4.82 -6.30
C ILE A 34 0.39 5.49 -7.02
N TYR A 35 0.43 6.81 -7.24
CA TYR A 35 -0.65 7.50 -7.98
C TYR A 35 -0.79 7.01 -9.42
N LYS A 36 0.33 6.79 -10.11
CA LYS A 36 0.30 6.19 -11.44
C LYS A 36 -0.32 4.80 -11.41
N LYS A 37 0.06 3.96 -10.44
CA LYS A 37 -0.50 2.60 -10.32
C LYS A 37 -1.98 2.61 -9.96
N MET A 38 -2.42 3.52 -9.10
CA MET A 38 -3.84 3.76 -8.80
C MET A 38 -4.63 4.17 -10.04
N ALA A 39 -4.06 5.00 -10.92
CA ALA A 39 -4.72 5.40 -12.16
C ALA A 39 -4.83 4.23 -13.17
N GLU A 40 -3.81 3.37 -13.22
CA GLU A 40 -3.81 2.16 -14.06
C GLU A 40 -4.77 1.08 -13.53
N PHE A 41 -4.88 0.94 -12.20
CA PHE A 41 -5.67 -0.10 -11.52
C PHE A 41 -6.55 0.51 -10.42
N PRO A 42 -7.61 1.24 -10.78
CA PRO A 42 -8.43 2.02 -9.84
C PRO A 42 -9.26 1.17 -8.85
N HIS A 43 -9.37 -0.13 -9.11
CA HIS A 43 -10.12 -1.08 -8.27
C HIS A 43 -9.22 -2.06 -7.51
N ASP A 44 -7.89 -1.94 -7.66
CA ASP A 44 -6.95 -2.82 -6.97
C ASP A 44 -6.69 -2.30 -5.54
N PRO A 45 -6.72 -3.17 -4.52
CA PRO A 45 -6.50 -2.76 -3.13
C PRO A 45 -5.04 -2.39 -2.84
N VAL A 46 -4.07 -2.92 -3.60
CA VAL A 46 -2.63 -2.79 -3.30
C VAL A 46 -2.17 -1.34 -3.34
N PRO A 47 -2.46 -0.52 -4.38
CA PRO A 47 -2.03 0.86 -4.41
C PRO A 47 -2.63 1.71 -3.26
N HIS A 48 -3.87 1.42 -2.86
CA HIS A 48 -4.48 2.07 -1.69
C HIS A 48 -3.78 1.67 -0.39
N ASN A 49 -3.42 0.40 -0.21
CA ASN A 49 -2.68 -0.05 0.96
C ASN A 49 -1.30 0.63 1.06
N LEU A 50 -0.57 0.67 -0.05
CA LEU A 50 0.75 1.30 -0.14
C LEU A 50 0.69 2.81 0.12
N LEU A 51 -0.35 3.50 -0.38
CA LEU A 51 -0.57 4.91 -0.08
C LEU A 51 -0.86 5.13 1.40
N GLY A 52 -1.63 4.22 2.01
CA GLY A 52 -1.91 4.23 3.44
C GLY A 52 -0.63 4.21 4.27
N ILE A 53 0.25 3.23 4.00
CA ILE A 53 1.56 3.10 4.65
C ILE A 53 2.42 4.36 4.45
N LEU A 54 2.50 4.87 3.22
CA LEU A 54 3.32 6.04 2.92
C LEU A 54 2.84 7.29 3.65
N MET A 55 1.51 7.49 3.76
CA MET A 55 0.94 8.60 4.49
C MET A 55 1.19 8.50 6.00
N GLU A 56 1.17 7.29 6.55
CA GLU A 56 1.50 7.05 7.96
C GLU A 56 2.96 7.41 8.24
N ILE A 57 3.88 7.01 7.37
CA ILE A 57 5.31 7.35 7.45
C ILE A 57 5.52 8.87 7.37
N LYS A 58 4.75 9.57 6.51
CA LYS A 58 4.79 11.04 6.39
C LYS A 58 4.05 11.76 7.53
N GLY A 59 3.53 11.03 8.53
CA GLY A 59 2.83 11.60 9.69
C GLY A 59 1.37 11.99 9.45
N ASN A 60 0.81 11.67 8.28
CA ASN A 60 -0.58 11.95 7.95
C ASN A 60 -1.48 10.74 8.25
N HIS A 61 -1.66 10.48 9.54
CA HIS A 61 -2.41 9.32 10.05
C HIS A 61 -3.87 9.28 9.56
N LEU A 62 -4.53 10.43 9.50
CA LEU A 62 -5.91 10.50 9.03
C LEU A 62 -6.05 10.03 7.58
N LEU A 63 -5.14 10.45 6.71
CA LEU A 63 -5.15 10.04 5.31
C LEU A 63 -4.72 8.57 5.16
N ALA A 64 -3.77 8.12 5.97
CA ALA A 64 -3.37 6.71 6.03
C ALA A 64 -4.59 5.79 6.27
N MET A 65 -5.34 6.07 7.33
CA MET A 65 -6.54 5.31 7.69
C MET A 65 -7.63 5.36 6.63
N LYS A 66 -7.78 6.47 5.89
CA LYS A 66 -8.73 6.56 4.77
C LYS A 66 -8.36 5.60 3.64
N HIS A 67 -7.08 5.57 3.24
CA HIS A 67 -6.65 4.72 2.14
C HIS A 67 -6.61 3.24 2.52
N LEU A 68 -6.24 2.90 3.76
CA LEU A 68 -6.33 1.51 4.23
C LEU A 68 -7.78 0.99 4.26
N ARG A 69 -8.75 1.81 4.70
CA ARG A 69 -10.17 1.46 4.64
C ARG A 69 -10.66 1.30 3.20
N ALA A 70 -10.18 2.12 2.28
CA ALA A 70 -10.50 1.97 0.86
C ALA A 70 -9.95 0.65 0.29
N ALA A 71 -8.70 0.28 0.62
CA ALA A 71 -8.12 -1.01 0.22
C ALA A 71 -8.95 -2.19 0.74
N TRP A 72 -9.33 -2.15 2.02
CA TRP A 72 -10.17 -3.18 2.63
C TRP A 72 -11.60 -3.22 2.03
N ALA A 73 -12.17 -2.08 1.65
CA ALA A 73 -13.47 -2.02 1.00
C ALA A 73 -13.46 -2.54 -0.45
N LEU A 74 -12.35 -2.36 -1.17
CA LEU A 74 -12.15 -2.89 -2.52
C LEU A 74 -12.01 -4.41 -2.50
N ASP A 75 -11.23 -4.93 -1.54
CA ASP A 75 -11.06 -6.37 -1.34
C ASP A 75 -10.91 -6.70 0.16
N PRO A 76 -11.98 -7.18 0.82
CA PRO A 76 -11.92 -7.62 2.20
C PRO A 76 -11.02 -8.84 2.45
N SER A 77 -10.67 -9.60 1.40
CA SER A 77 -9.78 -10.75 1.47
C SER A 77 -8.29 -10.39 1.34
N TYR A 78 -7.98 -9.15 0.95
CA TYR A 78 -6.62 -8.63 0.91
C TYR A 78 -6.11 -8.33 2.33
N THR A 79 -5.54 -9.36 2.96
CA THR A 79 -5.11 -9.36 4.36
C THR A 79 -4.10 -8.26 4.76
N PRO A 80 -3.21 -7.74 3.88
CA PRO A 80 -2.34 -6.63 4.27
C PRO A 80 -3.11 -5.37 4.72
N ALA A 81 -4.25 -5.08 4.08
CA ALA A 81 -5.04 -3.90 4.45
C ALA A 81 -5.63 -4.01 5.86
N SER A 82 -6.19 -5.17 6.23
CA SER A 82 -6.74 -5.36 7.59
C SER A 82 -5.65 -5.36 8.66
N ILE A 83 -4.52 -6.02 8.41
CA ILE A 83 -3.38 -6.01 9.36
C ILE A 83 -2.85 -4.58 9.57
N ASN A 84 -2.74 -3.78 8.50
CA ASN A 84 -2.32 -2.38 8.64
C ASN A 84 -3.34 -1.53 9.38
N LEU A 85 -4.65 -1.75 9.18
CA LEU A 85 -5.70 -1.07 9.95
C LEU A 85 -5.59 -1.37 11.44
N ASP A 86 -5.38 -2.63 11.80
CA ASP A 86 -5.23 -3.06 13.20
C ASP A 86 -3.95 -2.48 13.83
N ASN A 87 -2.84 -2.54 13.10
CA ASN A 87 -1.55 -2.01 13.55
C ASN A 87 -1.57 -0.50 13.75
N MET A 88 -2.30 0.25 12.91
CA MET A 88 -2.37 1.71 12.99
C MET A 88 -3.48 2.21 13.92
N GLY A 89 -4.54 1.42 14.11
CA GLY A 89 -5.62 1.73 15.05
C GLY A 89 -5.31 1.40 16.51
N SER A 90 -4.31 0.56 16.75
CA SER A 90 -3.84 0.23 18.10
C SER A 90 -2.77 1.21 18.58
N ASN A 91 -2.84 1.63 19.85
CA ASN A 91 -1.84 2.49 20.50
C ASN A 91 -0.49 1.79 20.77
N GLY A 92 -0.11 0.82 19.94
CA GLY A 92 1.11 0.03 20.10
C GLY A 92 2.37 0.84 19.81
N SER A 93 3.41 0.65 20.63
CA SER A 93 4.69 1.35 20.54
C SER A 93 5.52 1.01 19.29
N ARG A 94 5.10 0.04 18.48
CA ARG A 94 5.80 -0.40 17.26
C ARG A 94 4.82 -0.52 16.10
N LYS A 95 4.95 0.37 15.12
CA LYS A 95 4.20 0.30 13.86
C LYS A 95 4.90 -0.68 12.92
N LEU A 96 4.22 -1.77 12.57
CA LEU A 96 4.64 -2.71 11.54
C LEU A 96 3.80 -2.48 10.29
N TYR A 97 4.45 -2.28 9.14
CA TYR A 97 3.79 -2.03 7.87
C TYR A 97 3.85 -3.27 6.97
N VAL A 98 2.69 -3.75 6.54
CA VAL A 98 2.56 -4.90 5.63
C VAL A 98 2.31 -4.39 4.22
N PHE A 99 3.31 -4.49 3.34
CA PHE A 99 3.24 -3.95 1.98
C PHE A 99 2.46 -4.87 1.02
N SER A 100 2.56 -6.19 1.19
CA SER A 100 1.97 -7.24 0.36
C SER A 100 1.75 -8.52 1.16
#